data_AF-A0A7J8T2V4-F1
#
_entry.id   AF-A0A7J8T2V4-F1
#
_cell.length_a   1.000
_cell.length_b   1.000
_cell.length_c   1.000
_cell.angle_alpha   90.00
_cell.angle_beta   90.00
_cell.angle_gamma   90.00
#
_symmetry.space_group_name_H-M   'P 1'
#
loop_
_entity.id
_entity.type
_entity.pdbx_description
1 polymer ?
#
loop_
_entity_poly.entity_id
_entity_poly.type
_entity_poly.pdbx_seq_one_letter_code
_entity_poly.pdbx_strand_id
1 'polypeptide(L)'
;EVASQTKPGCSGRCGSLEIPYPFGISEGCSLDDSFLITCNTTFSPPRPFLGPGNTPAPVLNISLDGELRVSSSVAHQCYDASSMLVEETTSSLVSEKFPISTCNRFTAVGCDTFAAIAGTRG
;
A
#
# COMPACT_ATOMS: atom_id res chain seq x y z
N GLU A 1 -5.66 11.10 23.43
CA GLU A 1 -5.91 9.94 22.56
C GLU A 1 -7.07 10.29 21.64
N VAL A 2 -6.86 10.25 20.33
CA VAL A 2 -7.94 10.40 19.34
C VAL A 2 -8.49 8.99 19.10
N ALA A 3 -9.79 8.79 19.25
CA ALA A 3 -10.40 7.48 19.02
C ALA A 3 -10.52 7.20 17.51
N SER A 4 -10.11 6.00 17.08
CA SER A 4 -10.36 5.48 15.74
C SER A 4 -11.88 5.34 15.54
N GLN A 5 -12.48 6.16 14.67
CA GLN A 5 -13.92 6.13 14.41
C GLN A 5 -14.19 5.62 12.99
N THR A 6 -14.77 4.42 12.91
CA THR A 6 -15.39 3.92 11.69
C THR A 6 -16.75 4.60 11.47
N LYS A 7 -17.16 4.78 10.23
CA LYS A 7 -18.49 5.30 9.89
C LYS A 7 -19.59 4.44 10.57
N PRO A 8 -20.61 5.04 11.21
CA PRO A 8 -21.68 4.27 11.85
C PRO A 8 -22.37 3.31 10.86
N GLY A 9 -22.57 2.07 11.29
CA GLY A 9 -23.14 1.00 10.45
C GLY A 9 -22.16 0.27 9.55
N CYS A 10 -20.86 0.62 9.59
CA CYS A 10 -19.81 -0.01 8.78
C CYS A 10 -18.89 -0.92 9.60
N SER A 11 -18.35 -1.96 8.95
CA SER A 11 -17.28 -2.77 9.54
C SER A 11 -15.95 -2.00 9.53
N GLY A 12 -15.32 -1.92 10.69
CA GLY A 12 -14.13 -1.13 10.93
C GLY A 12 -12.85 -1.94 11.11
N ARG A 13 -12.82 -3.23 10.76
CA ARG A 13 -11.64 -4.08 10.99
C ARG A 13 -11.41 -5.08 9.87
N CYS A 14 -10.14 -5.28 9.54
CA CYS A 14 -9.67 -6.35 8.66
C CYS A 14 -8.49 -7.08 9.32
N GLY A 15 -8.70 -8.33 9.74
CA GLY A 15 -7.73 -9.05 10.56
C GLY A 15 -7.50 -8.30 11.89
N SER A 16 -6.24 -7.95 12.17
CA SER A 16 -5.87 -7.15 13.35
C SER A 16 -5.95 -5.64 13.13
N LEU A 17 -6.07 -5.17 11.88
CA LEU A 17 -6.02 -3.74 11.54
C LEU A 17 -7.38 -3.07 11.74
N GLU A 18 -7.40 -1.94 12.43
CA GLU A 18 -8.55 -1.04 12.49
C GLU A 18 -8.59 -0.13 11.25
N ILE A 19 -9.79 0.05 10.72
CA ILE A 19 -10.09 0.82 9.52
C ILE A 19 -10.96 2.03 9.93
N PRO A 20 -10.34 3.16 10.30
CA PRO A 20 -11.05 4.39 10.61
C PRO A 20 -11.56 5.08 9.34
N TYR A 21 -12.62 5.87 9.47
CA TYR A 21 -12.98 6.84 8.44
C TYR A 21 -11.80 7.83 8.25
N PRO A 22 -11.43 8.22 7.02
CA PRO A 22 -12.16 8.10 5.74
C PRO A 22 -12.06 6.75 5.02
N PHE A 23 -11.34 5.76 5.57
CA PHE A 23 -11.27 4.42 4.98
C PHE A 23 -12.51 3.58 5.30
N GLY A 24 -12.78 2.60 4.45
CA GLY A 24 -13.87 1.66 4.64
C GLY A 24 -13.66 0.37 3.84
N ILE A 25 -14.34 -0.71 4.23
CA ILE A 25 -14.20 -2.05 3.61
C ILE A 25 -15.33 -2.34 2.62
N SER A 26 -16.45 -1.65 2.75
CA SER A 26 -17.65 -1.86 1.95
C SER A 26 -18.10 -0.56 1.26
N GLU A 27 -18.91 -0.73 0.22
CA GLU A 27 -19.54 0.39 -0.49
C GLU A 27 -20.27 1.32 0.49
N GLY A 28 -20.09 2.63 0.30
CA GLY A 28 -20.68 3.65 1.17
C GLY A 28 -20.02 3.80 2.55
N CYS A 29 -18.98 3.03 2.87
CA CYS A 29 -18.26 3.10 4.15
C CYS A 29 -16.91 3.84 4.08
N SER A 30 -16.38 4.05 2.88
CA SER A 30 -15.24 4.92 2.63
C SER A 30 -15.69 6.33 2.20
N LEU A 31 -14.77 7.29 2.17
CA LEU A 31 -14.99 8.63 1.62
C LEU A 31 -15.26 8.59 0.09
N ASP A 32 -14.43 7.84 -0.63
CA ASP A 32 -14.57 7.52 -2.05
C ASP A 32 -13.83 6.20 -2.36
N ASP A 33 -13.79 5.79 -3.63
CA ASP A 33 -13.17 4.53 -4.06
C ASP A 33 -11.66 4.47 -3.79
N SER A 34 -10.99 5.62 -3.69
CA SER A 34 -9.55 5.70 -3.37
C SER A 34 -9.28 5.33 -1.91
N PHE A 35 -10.28 5.44 -1.04
CA PHE A 35 -10.23 5.09 0.39
C PHE A 35 -10.81 3.70 0.68
N LEU A 36 -11.20 2.95 -0.35
CA LEU A 36 -11.72 1.60 -0.19
C LEU A 36 -10.57 0.63 0.12
N ILE A 37 -10.72 -0.13 1.20
CA ILE A 37 -9.81 -1.19 1.63
C ILE A 37 -10.41 -2.54 1.26
N THR A 38 -9.72 -3.27 0.39
CA THR A 38 -10.08 -4.67 0.11
C THR A 38 -9.57 -5.54 1.24
N CYS A 39 -10.49 -6.11 2.02
CA CYS A 39 -10.15 -7.10 3.04
C CYS A 39 -10.13 -8.50 2.42
N ASN A 40 -8.94 -9.00 2.10
CA ASN A 40 -8.79 -10.30 1.47
C ASN A 40 -8.87 -11.42 2.52
N THR A 41 -9.97 -12.17 2.49
CA THR A 41 -10.30 -13.26 3.41
C THR A 41 -9.73 -14.62 3.00
N THR A 42 -9.02 -14.71 1.86
CA THR A 42 -8.30 -15.94 1.48
C THR A 42 -7.06 -16.16 2.35
N PHE A 43 -6.56 -15.10 2.99
CA PHE A 43 -5.52 -15.17 4.01
C PHE A 43 -6.11 -15.48 5.38
N SER A 44 -5.33 -16.20 6.21
CA SER A 44 -5.64 -16.42 7.62
C SER A 44 -4.51 -15.86 8.49
N PRO A 45 -4.73 -14.77 9.25
CA PRO A 45 -5.94 -13.93 9.28
C PRO A 45 -6.14 -13.10 8.00
N PRO A 46 -7.35 -12.53 7.77
CA PRO A 46 -7.63 -11.66 6.63
C PRO A 46 -6.65 -10.49 6.53
N ARG A 47 -6.30 -10.10 5.31
CA ARG A 47 -5.30 -9.04 5.05
C ARG A 47 -5.90 -7.85 4.30
N PRO A 48 -5.63 -6.61 4.73
CA PRO A 48 -6.11 -5.40 4.06
C PRO A 48 -5.20 -4.99 2.90
N PHE A 49 -5.81 -4.53 1.80
CA PHE A 49 -5.12 -4.02 0.62
C PHE A 49 -5.76 -2.70 0.15
N LEU A 50 -4.93 -1.76 -0.31
CA LEU A 50 -5.33 -0.48 -0.88
C LEU A 50 -5.26 -0.52 -2.40
N GLY A 51 -6.24 0.11 -3.06
CA GLY A 51 -6.27 0.35 -4.50
C GLY A 51 -7.06 -0.71 -5.28
N PRO A 52 -7.67 -0.35 -6.43
CA PRO A 52 -8.44 -1.28 -7.24
C PRO A 52 -7.53 -2.23 -8.05
N GLY A 53 -7.95 -3.50 -8.11
CA GLY A 53 -7.62 -4.47 -9.17
C GLY A 53 -6.14 -4.82 -9.39
N ASN A 54 -5.39 -3.95 -10.08
CA ASN A 54 -4.20 -4.36 -10.83
C ASN A 54 -2.87 -4.23 -10.06
N THR A 55 -2.78 -3.36 -9.05
CA THR A 55 -1.59 -3.24 -8.18
C THR A 55 -1.99 -3.04 -6.71
N PRO A 56 -2.72 -4.00 -6.09
CA PRO A 56 -3.16 -3.87 -4.72
C PRO A 56 -1.97 -3.87 -3.76
N ALA A 57 -1.86 -2.82 -2.94
CA ALA A 57 -0.77 -2.69 -1.98
C ALA A 57 -1.22 -3.16 -0.59
N PRO A 58 -0.55 -4.14 0.05
CA PRO A 58 -0.85 -4.53 1.43
C PRO A 58 -0.80 -3.32 2.37
N VAL A 59 -1.83 -3.12 3.17
CA VAL A 59 -1.85 -2.08 4.20
C VAL A 59 -1.26 -2.64 5.48
N LEU A 60 -0.23 -1.97 5.99
CA LEU A 60 0.47 -2.37 7.20
C LEU A 60 -0.07 -1.64 8.42
N ASN A 61 -0.41 -0.35 8.26
CA ASN A 61 -0.93 0.47 9.35
C ASN A 61 -1.67 1.71 8.82
N ILE A 62 -2.67 2.16 9.58
CA ILE A 62 -3.35 3.44 9.39
C ILE A 62 -3.20 4.21 10.69
N SER A 63 -2.49 5.33 10.65
CA SER A 63 -2.33 6.23 11.79
C SER A 63 -3.34 7.37 11.74
N LEU A 64 -3.88 7.73 12.91
CA LEU A 64 -4.75 8.90 13.08
C LEU A 64 -3.99 10.22 12.95
N ASP A 65 -2.65 10.17 12.92
CA ASP A 65 -1.79 11.33 12.62
C ASP A 65 -1.72 11.64 11.10
N GLY A 66 -2.51 10.94 10.28
CA GLY A 66 -2.63 11.19 8.84
C GLY A 66 -1.66 10.39 7.97
N GLU A 67 -1.11 9.28 8.48
CA GLU A 67 -0.21 8.41 7.72
C GLU A 67 -0.88 7.08 7.37
N LEU A 68 -0.76 6.69 6.10
CA LEU A 68 -1.12 5.37 5.59
C LEU A 68 0.17 4.64 5.21
N ARG A 69 0.44 3.51 5.86
CA ARG A 69 1.63 2.70 5.58
C ARG A 69 1.25 1.48 4.76
N VAL A 70 1.79 1.39 3.54
CA VAL A 70 1.61 0.26 2.63
C VAL A 70 2.93 -0.45 2.36
N SER A 71 2.85 -1.67 1.86
CA SER A 71 4.00 -2.44 1.37
C SER A 71 3.97 -2.52 -0.15
N SER A 72 5.14 -2.48 -0.77
CA SER A 72 5.35 -2.86 -2.17
C SER A 72 6.44 -3.93 -2.25
N SER A 73 6.45 -4.71 -3.31
CA SER A 73 7.54 -5.66 -3.57
C SER A 73 8.86 -4.92 -3.80
N VAL A 74 9.98 -5.54 -3.44
CA VAL A 74 11.32 -5.05 -3.81
C VAL A 74 11.59 -5.50 -5.25
N ALA A 75 12.01 -4.57 -6.10
CA ALA A 75 12.47 -4.90 -7.45
C ALA A 75 13.93 -5.36 -7.41
N HIS A 76 14.28 -6.33 -8.23
CA HIS A 76 15.65 -6.86 -8.33
C HIS A 76 15.95 -7.40 -9.72
N GLN A 77 17.23 -7.38 -10.06
CA GLN A 77 17.81 -8.05 -11.22
C GLN A 77 19.00 -8.88 -10.72
N CYS A 78 18.92 -10.20 -10.88
CA CYS A 78 19.94 -11.15 -10.47
C CYS A 78 20.64 -11.71 -11.71
N TYR A 79 21.97 -11.81 -11.63
CA TYR A 79 22.81 -12.32 -12.71
C TYR A 79 23.63 -13.52 -12.22
N ASP A 80 23.94 -14.45 -13.13
CA ASP A 80 24.87 -15.54 -12.85
C ASP A 80 26.35 -15.13 -13.02
N ALA A 81 27.27 -16.09 -12.78
CA ALA A 81 28.70 -15.86 -12.91
C ALA A 81 29.15 -15.50 -14.34
N SER A 82 28.34 -15.81 -15.36
CA SER A 82 28.57 -15.43 -16.76
C SER A 82 27.92 -14.10 -17.15
N SER A 83 27.41 -13.34 -16.16
CA SER A 83 26.69 -12.07 -16.38
C SER A 83 25.40 -12.21 -17.19
N MET A 84 24.79 -13.40 -17.17
CA MET A 84 23.48 -13.63 -17.78
C MET A 84 22.38 -13.36 -16.75
N LEU A 85 21.31 -12.67 -17.18
CA LEU A 85 20.14 -12.42 -16.34
C LEU A 85 19.45 -13.75 -16.01
N VAL A 86 19.31 -14.05 -14.72
CA VAL A 86 18.65 -15.28 -14.24
C VAL A 86 17.27 -15.00 -13.63
N GLU A 87 17.12 -13.85 -13.00
CA GLU A 87 15.88 -13.49 -12.32
C GLU A 87 15.70 -11.98 -12.36
N GLU A 88 14.49 -11.54 -12.68
CA GLU A 88 14.12 -10.14 -12.69
C GLU A 88 12.72 -9.98 -12.10
N THR A 89 12.54 -8.98 -11.25
CA THR A 89 11.24 -8.52 -10.79
C THR A 89 11.19 -7.01 -10.89
N THR A 90 10.21 -6.50 -11.63
CA THR A 90 9.87 -5.08 -11.62
C THR A 90 8.83 -4.83 -10.53
N SER A 91 8.87 -3.64 -9.93
CA SER A 91 7.91 -3.23 -8.91
C SER A 91 7.48 -1.81 -9.17
N SER A 92 6.18 -1.54 -9.04
CA SER A 92 5.60 -0.21 -9.15
C SER A 92 4.55 -0.03 -8.08
N LEU A 93 4.50 1.18 -7.52
CA LEU A 93 3.46 1.61 -6.60
C LEU A 93 2.90 2.92 -7.15
N VAL A 94 1.64 2.89 -7.56
CA VAL A 94 0.94 4.05 -8.11
C VAL A 94 -0.16 4.45 -7.13
N SER A 95 -0.22 5.72 -6.79
CA SER A 95 -1.29 6.29 -5.99
C SER A 95 -1.74 7.62 -6.58
N GLU A 96 -3.05 7.76 -6.82
CA GLU A 96 -3.64 8.99 -7.35
C GLU A 96 -4.00 10.00 -6.25
N LYS A 97 -4.28 9.51 -5.04
CA LYS A 97 -4.76 10.34 -3.91
C LYS A 97 -3.76 10.53 -2.78
N PHE A 98 -2.82 9.62 -2.59
CA PHE A 98 -1.94 9.65 -1.43
C PHE A 98 -0.52 10.10 -1.83
N PRO A 99 -0.04 11.25 -1.35
CA PRO A 99 1.34 11.66 -1.55
C PRO A 99 2.29 10.77 -0.74
N ILE A 100 3.53 10.62 -1.23
CA ILE A 100 4.56 9.86 -0.52
C ILE A 100 5.12 10.72 0.62
N SER A 101 5.00 10.23 1.86
CA SER A 101 5.55 10.90 3.05
C SER A 101 7.07 11.02 2.94
N THR A 102 7.59 12.18 3.36
CA THR A 102 9.04 12.46 3.48
C THR A 102 9.73 11.60 4.55
N CYS A 103 8.96 10.88 5.37
CA CYS A 103 9.47 9.89 6.32
C CYS A 103 10.02 8.63 5.62
N ASN A 104 9.67 8.41 4.35
CA ASN A 104 10.14 7.26 3.59
C ASN A 104 11.53 7.48 3.01
N ARG A 105 12.30 6.39 2.90
CA ARG A 105 13.58 6.36 2.20
C ARG A 105 13.47 5.53 0.93
N PHE A 106 13.74 6.16 -0.21
CA PHE A 106 13.85 5.49 -1.50
C PHE A 106 15.29 5.09 -1.77
N THR A 107 15.54 3.82 -2.08
CA THR A 107 16.89 3.29 -2.23
C THR A 107 16.97 2.41 -3.48
N ALA A 108 18.02 2.59 -4.28
CA ALA A 108 18.41 1.72 -5.37
C ALA A 108 19.90 1.39 -5.22
N VAL A 109 20.28 0.14 -5.46
CA VAL A 109 21.65 -0.34 -5.30
C VAL A 109 21.98 -1.28 -6.46
N GLY A 110 23.04 -0.98 -7.19
CA GLY A 110 23.53 -1.83 -8.27
C GLY A 110 24.20 -1.04 -9.40
N CYS A 111 24.71 -1.78 -10.39
CA CYS A 111 25.13 -1.22 -11.67
C CYS A 111 23.96 -1.36 -12.65
N ASP A 112 23.79 -0.41 -13.57
CA ASP A 112 22.69 -0.40 -14.55
C ASP A 112 21.28 -0.50 -13.92
N THR A 113 21.12 0.03 -12.70
CA THR A 113 19.86 -0.03 -11.95
C THR A 113 19.06 1.25 -12.12
N PHE A 114 17.81 1.13 -12.55
CA PHE A 114 16.88 2.27 -12.68
C PHE A 114 15.80 2.24 -11.60
N ALA A 115 15.60 3.37 -10.92
CA ALA A 115 14.54 3.56 -9.95
C ALA A 115 14.07 5.02 -9.95
N ALA A 116 12.76 5.25 -9.97
CA ALA A 116 12.19 6.59 -10.03
C ALA A 116 11.00 6.77 -9.06
N ILE A 117 10.85 7.99 -8.57
CA ILE A 117 9.65 8.50 -7.91
C ILE A 117 9.20 9.74 -8.67
N ALA A 118 7.93 9.77 -9.04
CA ALA A 118 7.29 10.92 -9.65
C ALA A 118 5.96 11.21 -8.95
N GLY A 119 5.59 12.48 -8.87
CA GLY A 119 4.34 12.91 -8.25
C GLY A 119 4.19 14.43 -8.23
N THR A 120 3.02 14.89 -7.82
CA THR A 120 2.73 16.31 -7.58
C THR A 120 2.80 16.61 -6.08
N ARG A 121 3.08 17.87 -5.72
CA ARG A 121 2.89 18.31 -4.34
C ARG A 121 1.40 18.27 -4.00
N GLY A 122 1.07 17.57 -2.92
CA GLY A 122 -0.26 17.61 -2.29
C GLY A 122 -0.45 18.86 -1.45
#